data_AF-A0A348Z1B6-F1
#
_entry.id   AF-A0A348Z1B6-F1
#
_cell.length_a   1.000
_cell.length_b   1.000
_cell.length_c   1.000
_cell.angle_alpha   90.00
_cell.angle_beta   90.00
_cell.angle_gamma   90.00
#
_symmetry.space_group_name_H-M   'P 1'
#
loop_
_entity.id
_entity.type
_entity.pdbx_description
1 polymer ?
#
loop_
_entity_poly.entity_id
_entity_poly.type
_entity_poly.pdbx_seq_one_letter_code
_entity_poly.pdbx_strand_id
1 'polypeptide(L)'
;MNSLIVGWQVGAIWSDLSVYEWTGTGISDLIEGNKYFSKIDVEDIEGKDGLYELALWIHDTGDTYKVEIYRWVDGKFLLAPDAYPEYFKKVVNYYENLLKEKDSTTYWYYLADAQIKTGDTAGALKSIDRALAFEYPYPSKEELLHLKNQLFQVSLYGEKFGIDFSSVEFITSETNRDVKLEQAIEEEFHLKEMGGNVRYYYNKVDLNEDGNLEVFVYLVGPYVCGTGGCSGAIFEQKNGEYKLLSRFSLVRNPVIISDTKTNGYRDIIMYVAGGGIESFYAWVKYDGTTYPANPSTQPRVEPGTKVDGIAIFADDITTNPGIDLKD
;
A
#
# COMPACT_ATOMS: atom_id res chain seq x y z
N MET A 1 -13.54 -20.77 -23.47
CA MET A 1 -14.76 -20.44 -22.71
C MET A 1 -15.46 -19.33 -23.49
N ASN A 2 -16.73 -19.49 -23.84
CA ASN A 2 -17.49 -18.45 -24.54
C ASN A 2 -18.44 -17.80 -23.54
N SER A 3 -17.90 -16.92 -22.71
CA SER A 3 -18.68 -16.17 -21.73
C SER A 3 -19.22 -14.89 -22.36
N LEU A 4 -20.45 -14.51 -22.00
CA LEU A 4 -21.11 -13.29 -22.45
C LEU A 4 -21.09 -12.27 -21.32
N ILE A 5 -20.47 -11.12 -21.56
CA ILE A 5 -20.48 -10.00 -20.62
C ILE A 5 -21.66 -9.09 -20.97
N VAL A 6 -22.46 -8.73 -19.96
CA VAL A 6 -23.63 -7.85 -20.11
C VAL A 6 -23.56 -6.73 -19.08
N GLY A 7 -23.76 -5.50 -19.53
CA GLY A 7 -24.00 -4.34 -18.67
C GLY A 7 -25.48 -4.00 -18.64
N TRP A 8 -26.14 -4.22 -17.50
CA TRP A 8 -27.53 -3.85 -17.29
C TRP A 8 -27.61 -2.40 -16.83
N GLN A 9 -28.15 -1.51 -17.66
CA GLN A 9 -28.22 -0.09 -17.29
C GLN A 9 -29.02 0.12 -15.99
N VAL A 10 -28.41 0.80 -15.02
CA VAL A 10 -28.99 1.20 -13.74
C VAL A 10 -28.94 2.72 -13.64
N GLY A 11 -30.11 3.36 -13.84
CA GLY A 11 -30.20 4.81 -13.84
C GLY A 11 -29.46 5.45 -15.03
N ALA A 12 -28.98 6.69 -14.85
CA ALA A 12 -28.44 7.49 -15.95
C ALA A 12 -26.94 7.25 -16.23
N ILE A 13 -26.17 6.85 -15.22
CA ILE A 13 -24.69 6.85 -15.26
C ILE A 13 -24.11 5.45 -15.02
N TRP A 14 -24.89 4.54 -14.46
CA TRP A 14 -24.40 3.26 -13.98
C TRP A 14 -24.96 2.10 -14.80
N SER A 15 -24.21 1.02 -14.84
CA SER A 15 -24.63 -0.29 -15.30
C SER A 15 -24.17 -1.33 -14.30
N ASP A 16 -24.98 -2.35 -14.06
CA ASP A 16 -24.62 -3.53 -13.27
C ASP A 16 -24.06 -4.60 -14.19
N LEU A 17 -22.92 -5.18 -13.81
CA LEU A 17 -22.24 -6.20 -14.59
C LEU A 17 -22.87 -7.57 -14.34
N SER A 18 -23.11 -8.33 -15.41
CA SER A 18 -23.38 -9.76 -15.39
C SER A 18 -22.42 -10.48 -16.33
N VAL A 19 -22.05 -11.72 -15.98
CA VAL A 19 -21.22 -12.58 -16.83
C VAL A 19 -21.90 -13.92 -16.97
N TYR A 20 -22.45 -14.18 -18.15
CA TYR A 20 -23.18 -15.41 -18.42
C TYR A 20 -22.31 -16.46 -19.09
N GLU A 21 -22.43 -17.70 -18.64
CA GLU A 21 -21.91 -18.88 -19.34
C GLU A 21 -23.04 -19.79 -19.81
N TRP A 22 -22.88 -20.36 -21.00
CA TRP A 22 -23.78 -21.39 -21.51
C TRP A 22 -23.44 -22.76 -20.95
N THR A 23 -24.35 -23.34 -20.16
CA THR A 23 -24.16 -24.64 -19.48
C THR A 23 -24.65 -25.84 -20.29
N GLY A 24 -24.99 -25.65 -21.57
CA GLY A 24 -25.60 -26.68 -22.42
C GLY A 24 -27.13 -26.73 -22.29
N THR A 25 -27.68 -26.42 -21.11
CA THR A 25 -29.12 -26.41 -20.83
C THR A 25 -29.70 -25.02 -20.60
N GLY A 26 -28.87 -23.98 -20.52
CA GLY A 26 -29.28 -22.60 -20.31
C GLY A 26 -28.08 -21.68 -20.09
N ILE A 27 -28.36 -20.44 -19.69
CA ILE A 27 -27.35 -19.49 -19.22
C ILE A 27 -27.30 -19.50 -17.70
N SER A 28 -26.09 -19.51 -17.14
CA SER A 28 -25.85 -19.28 -15.71
C SER A 28 -25.09 -17.97 -15.55
N ASP A 29 -25.52 -17.12 -14.62
CA ASP A 29 -24.66 -16.02 -14.18
C ASP A 29 -23.49 -16.62 -13.41
N LEU A 30 -22.29 -16.12 -13.69
CA LEU A 30 -21.05 -16.56 -13.08
C LEU A 30 -20.68 -15.69 -11.87
N ILE A 31 -21.25 -14.48 -11.76
CA ILE A 31 -20.93 -13.56 -10.67
C ILE A 31 -22.07 -13.40 -9.68
N GLU A 32 -21.70 -13.36 -8.41
CA GLU A 32 -22.61 -13.05 -7.32
C GLU A 32 -22.40 -11.60 -6.84
N GLY A 33 -23.51 -10.90 -6.63
CA GLY A 33 -23.52 -9.50 -6.20
C GLY A 33 -23.37 -8.51 -7.35
N ASN A 34 -23.56 -7.23 -7.02
CA ASN A 34 -23.61 -6.17 -8.02
C ASN A 34 -22.21 -5.57 -8.22
N LYS A 35 -21.83 -5.35 -9.48
CA LYS A 35 -20.59 -4.68 -9.85
C LYS A 35 -20.92 -3.53 -10.79
N TYR A 36 -21.03 -2.33 -10.22
CA TYR A 36 -21.41 -1.16 -10.98
C TYR A 36 -20.23 -0.55 -11.74
N PHE A 37 -20.49 -0.12 -12.96
CA PHE A 37 -19.56 0.62 -13.80
C PHE A 37 -20.30 1.64 -14.67
N SER A 38 -19.58 2.62 -15.19
CA SER A 38 -20.10 3.63 -16.13
C SER A 38 -19.55 3.46 -17.53
N LYS A 39 -18.30 2.99 -17.65
CA LYS A 39 -17.72 2.52 -18.90
C LYS A 39 -16.93 1.24 -18.63
N ILE A 40 -16.79 0.41 -19.65
CA ILE A 40 -16.06 -0.85 -19.57
C ILE A 40 -15.17 -0.98 -20.80
N ASP A 41 -13.92 -1.35 -20.57
CA ASP A 41 -13.04 -1.87 -21.62
C ASP A 41 -12.79 -3.36 -21.35
N VAL A 42 -12.73 -4.15 -22.42
CA VAL A 42 -12.44 -5.58 -22.39
C VAL A 42 -11.27 -5.81 -23.32
N GLU A 43 -10.08 -5.95 -22.75
CA GLU A 43 -8.81 -5.95 -23.47
C GLU A 43 -7.90 -7.05 -22.92
N ASP A 44 -7.07 -7.67 -23.77
CA ASP A 44 -5.94 -8.50 -23.34
C ASP A 44 -4.79 -7.53 -23.09
N ILE A 45 -4.66 -7.09 -21.82
CA ILE A 45 -3.82 -5.94 -21.45
C ILE A 45 -2.36 -6.33 -21.45
N GLU A 46 -2.04 -7.54 -20.99
CA GLU A 46 -0.66 -8.07 -20.99
C GLU A 46 -0.23 -8.59 -22.37
N GLY A 47 -1.17 -8.70 -23.31
CA GLY A 47 -0.97 -8.87 -24.75
C GLY A 47 -0.30 -10.19 -25.16
N LYS A 48 -0.24 -11.18 -24.26
CA LYS A 48 0.65 -12.34 -24.42
C LYS A 48 0.09 -13.67 -23.95
N ASP A 49 -0.98 -13.68 -23.16
CA ASP A 49 -1.53 -14.91 -22.59
C ASP A 49 -2.92 -15.28 -23.15
N GLY A 50 -3.58 -14.35 -23.86
CA GLY A 50 -4.92 -14.54 -24.40
C GLY A 50 -6.02 -14.47 -23.32
N LEU A 51 -5.69 -13.98 -22.12
CA LEU A 51 -6.64 -13.70 -21.06
C LEU A 51 -7.06 -12.24 -21.15
N TYR A 52 -8.37 -12.00 -21.17
CA TYR A 52 -8.92 -10.65 -21.24
C TYR A 52 -9.24 -10.14 -19.84
N GLU A 53 -8.76 -8.95 -19.54
CA GLU A 53 -9.11 -8.18 -18.36
C GLU A 53 -10.29 -7.24 -18.62
N LEU A 54 -11.03 -6.94 -17.54
CA LEU A 54 -12.08 -5.93 -17.54
C LEU A 54 -11.61 -4.70 -16.79
N ALA A 55 -11.47 -3.59 -17.50
CA ALA A 55 -11.26 -2.31 -16.87
C ALA A 55 -12.61 -1.60 -16.68
N LEU A 56 -13.02 -1.47 -15.42
CA LEU A 56 -14.27 -0.82 -15.05
C LEU A 56 -13.99 0.64 -14.70
N TRP A 57 -14.59 1.56 -15.46
CA TRP A 57 -14.56 2.99 -15.19
C TRP A 57 -15.81 3.36 -14.40
N ILE A 58 -15.61 3.65 -13.12
CA ILE A 58 -16.65 3.91 -12.13
C ILE A 58 -16.74 5.43 -11.97
N HIS A 59 -17.86 6.04 -12.39
CA HIS A 59 -18.03 7.50 -12.33
C HIS A 59 -17.90 8.03 -10.91
N ASP A 60 -17.29 9.20 -10.75
CA ASP A 60 -17.19 9.87 -9.46
C ASP A 60 -17.84 11.26 -9.52
N THR A 61 -17.26 12.17 -10.31
CA THR A 61 -17.84 13.51 -10.48
C THR A 61 -17.44 14.16 -11.81
N GLY A 62 -18.38 14.87 -12.44
CA GLY A 62 -18.14 15.44 -13.77
C GLY A 62 -17.68 14.37 -14.76
N ASP A 63 -16.47 14.54 -15.31
CA ASP A 63 -15.85 13.58 -16.24
C ASP A 63 -14.76 12.71 -15.59
N THR A 64 -14.78 12.56 -14.25
CA THR A 64 -13.86 11.68 -13.52
C THR A 64 -14.42 10.29 -13.27
N TYR A 65 -13.50 9.33 -13.25
CA TYR A 65 -13.78 7.92 -13.06
C TYR A 65 -12.66 7.30 -12.22
N LYS A 66 -13.05 6.56 -11.18
CA LYS A 66 -12.18 5.56 -10.56
C LYS A 66 -12.07 4.38 -11.50
N VAL A 67 -10.86 3.92 -11.78
CA VAL A 67 -10.62 2.78 -12.67
C VAL A 67 -10.04 1.62 -11.86
N GLU A 68 -10.63 0.45 -12.04
CA GLU A 68 -10.18 -0.82 -11.46
C GLU A 68 -10.13 -1.87 -12.55
N ILE A 69 -9.08 -2.70 -12.56
CA ILE A 69 -8.91 -3.77 -13.54
C ILE A 69 -9.13 -5.10 -12.86
N TYR A 70 -9.94 -5.94 -13.48
CA TYR A 70 -10.33 -7.24 -12.97
C TYR A 70 -9.97 -8.35 -13.96
N ARG A 71 -9.52 -9.48 -13.42
CA ARG A 71 -9.31 -10.73 -14.15
C ARG A 71 -10.24 -11.83 -13.61
N TRP A 72 -10.70 -12.70 -14.50
CA TRP A 72 -11.47 -13.88 -14.13
C TRP A 72 -10.54 -15.02 -13.71
N VAL A 73 -10.59 -15.42 -12.43
CA VAL A 73 -9.77 -16.52 -11.89
C VAL A 73 -10.66 -17.39 -11.00
N ASP A 74 -10.72 -18.70 -11.28
CA ASP A 74 -11.44 -19.69 -10.46
C ASP A 74 -12.88 -19.31 -10.08
N GLY A 75 -13.64 -18.79 -11.04
CA GLY A 75 -15.06 -18.48 -10.83
C GLY A 75 -15.34 -17.12 -10.16
N LYS A 76 -14.33 -16.26 -10.02
CA LYS A 76 -14.48 -14.91 -9.43
C LYS A 76 -13.64 -13.87 -10.14
N PHE A 77 -14.08 -12.61 -10.04
CA PHE A 77 -13.26 -11.46 -10.42
C PHE A 77 -12.29 -11.09 -9.30
N LEU A 78 -11.00 -11.12 -9.61
CA LEU A 78 -9.94 -10.61 -8.76
C LEU A 78 -9.37 -9.33 -9.37
N LEU A 79 -8.92 -8.39 -8.52
CA LEU A 79 -8.16 -7.25 -8.99
C LEU A 79 -6.87 -7.73 -9.66
N ALA A 80 -6.50 -7.10 -10.76
CA ALA A 80 -5.30 -7.37 -11.55
C ALA A 80 -4.34 -6.16 -11.50
N PRO A 81 -3.68 -5.89 -10.35
CA PRO A 81 -2.75 -4.77 -10.21
C PRO A 81 -1.52 -4.91 -11.14
N ASP A 82 -1.15 -6.13 -11.50
CA ASP A 82 -0.13 -6.47 -12.48
C ASP A 82 -0.42 -5.87 -13.87
N ALA A 83 -1.69 -5.73 -14.25
CA ALA A 83 -2.10 -5.12 -15.51
C ALA A 83 -2.09 -3.58 -15.48
N TYR A 84 -1.93 -2.97 -14.30
CA TYR A 84 -2.07 -1.52 -14.14
C TYR A 84 -1.01 -0.71 -14.91
N PRO A 85 0.30 -1.06 -14.87
CA PRO A 85 1.32 -0.24 -15.52
C PRO A 85 1.11 -0.06 -17.03
N GLU A 86 0.54 -1.06 -17.71
CA GLU A 86 0.26 -0.97 -19.14
C GLU A 86 -1.04 -0.21 -19.39
N TYR A 87 -2.14 -0.63 -18.77
CA TYR A 87 -3.46 -0.05 -19.04
C TYR A 87 -3.58 1.40 -18.59
N PHE A 88 -2.99 1.78 -17.45
CA PHE A 88 -3.12 3.14 -16.94
C PHE A 88 -2.41 4.19 -17.81
N LYS A 89 -1.58 3.82 -18.79
CA LYS A 89 -1.12 4.75 -19.84
C LYS A 89 -2.30 5.36 -20.61
N LYS A 90 -3.36 4.58 -20.85
CA LYS A 90 -4.62 5.04 -21.45
C LYS A 90 -5.33 6.05 -20.54
N VAL A 91 -5.35 5.77 -19.23
CA VAL A 91 -5.99 6.63 -18.21
C VAL A 91 -5.23 7.94 -18.01
N VAL A 92 -3.89 7.91 -18.00
CA VAL A 92 -3.03 9.10 -18.00
C VAL A 92 -3.36 9.99 -19.20
N ASN A 93 -3.35 9.43 -20.42
CA ASN A 93 -3.70 10.16 -21.64
C ASN A 93 -5.12 10.77 -21.58
N TYR A 94 -6.08 10.06 -21.00
CA TYR A 94 -7.45 10.56 -20.83
C TYR A 94 -7.46 11.83 -19.97
N TYR A 95 -6.83 11.81 -18.79
CA TYR A 95 -6.82 12.97 -17.89
C TYR A 95 -5.94 14.11 -18.38
N GLU A 96 -4.80 13.83 -19.02
CA GLU A 96 -3.98 14.86 -19.67
C GLU A 96 -4.76 15.62 -20.76
N ASN A 97 -5.62 14.93 -21.51
CA ASN A 97 -6.47 15.58 -22.50
C ASN A 97 -7.59 16.42 -21.86
N LEU A 98 -8.23 15.95 -20.79
CA LEU A 98 -9.22 16.74 -20.06
C LEU A 98 -8.61 18.04 -19.49
N LEU A 99 -7.38 17.96 -18.99
CA LEU A 99 -6.65 19.09 -18.42
C LEU A 99 -6.26 20.16 -19.46
N LYS A 100 -6.26 19.84 -20.77
CA LYS A 100 -6.11 20.85 -21.84
C LYS A 100 -7.33 21.76 -21.94
N GLU A 101 -8.50 21.21 -21.65
CA GLU A 101 -9.78 21.93 -21.77
C GLU A 101 -10.16 22.64 -20.47
N LYS A 102 -9.94 21.98 -19.33
CA LYS A 102 -10.34 22.49 -18.02
C LYS A 102 -9.36 22.09 -16.94
N ASP A 103 -8.83 23.10 -16.28
CA ASP A 103 -8.03 22.95 -15.08
C ASP A 103 -8.93 22.60 -13.88
N SER A 104 -8.76 21.41 -13.31
CA SER A 104 -9.63 20.88 -12.27
C SER A 104 -8.84 20.07 -11.25
N THR A 105 -9.03 20.36 -9.96
CA THR A 105 -8.40 19.59 -8.87
C THR A 105 -8.75 18.09 -8.94
N THR A 106 -9.98 17.75 -9.34
CA THR A 106 -10.39 16.35 -9.52
C THR A 106 -9.63 15.66 -10.65
N TYR A 107 -9.39 16.36 -11.78
CA TYR A 107 -8.62 15.81 -12.89
C TYR A 107 -7.15 15.63 -12.52
N TRP A 108 -6.57 16.57 -11.77
CA TRP A 108 -5.21 16.44 -11.26
C TRP A 108 -5.06 15.27 -10.28
N TYR A 109 -6.04 15.05 -9.42
CA TYR A 109 -6.03 13.90 -8.52
C TYR A 109 -6.08 12.57 -9.28
N TYR A 110 -7.01 12.40 -10.22
CA TYR A 110 -7.08 11.15 -10.98
C TYR A 110 -5.94 10.97 -11.98
N LEU A 111 -5.33 12.06 -12.46
CA LEU A 111 -4.06 11.99 -13.19
C LEU A 111 -2.95 11.47 -12.28
N ALA A 112 -2.85 11.97 -11.04
CA ALA A 112 -1.86 11.50 -10.08
C ALA A 112 -2.05 10.02 -9.74
N ASP A 113 -3.29 9.59 -9.45
CA ASP A 113 -3.62 8.17 -9.22
C ASP A 113 -3.20 7.29 -10.41
N ALA A 114 -3.48 7.74 -11.64
CA ALA A 114 -3.07 7.01 -12.83
C ALA A 114 -1.55 6.95 -13.00
N GLN A 115 -0.85 8.06 -12.74
CA GLN A 115 0.62 8.14 -12.80
C GLN A 115 1.28 7.20 -11.79
N ILE A 116 0.76 7.14 -10.55
CA ILE A 116 1.21 6.18 -9.53
C ILE A 116 1.11 4.75 -10.04
N LYS A 117 -0.03 4.39 -10.64
CA LYS A 117 -0.30 3.05 -11.18
C LYS A 117 0.56 2.71 -12.41
N THR A 118 1.13 3.71 -13.07
CA THR A 118 2.16 3.53 -14.11
C THR A 118 3.60 3.56 -13.59
N GLY A 119 3.80 3.83 -12.29
CA GLY A 119 5.12 4.01 -11.68
C GLY A 119 5.77 5.38 -11.95
N ASP A 120 5.05 6.35 -12.54
CA ASP A 120 5.53 7.72 -12.73
C ASP A 120 5.36 8.55 -11.45
N THR A 121 6.17 8.24 -10.43
CA THR A 121 6.16 8.91 -9.13
C THR A 121 6.46 10.41 -9.25
N ALA A 122 7.36 10.80 -10.16
CA ALA A 122 7.72 12.20 -10.35
C ALA A 122 6.59 13.01 -11.00
N GLY A 123 5.88 12.42 -11.97
CA GLY A 123 4.66 12.99 -12.54
C GLY A 123 3.55 13.09 -11.49
N ALA A 124 3.33 12.02 -10.74
CA ALA A 124 2.31 11.98 -9.68
C ALA A 124 2.51 13.08 -8.64
N LEU A 125 3.74 13.28 -8.15
CA LEU A 125 4.06 14.36 -7.19
C LEU A 125 3.72 15.75 -7.74
N LYS A 126 4.01 16.01 -9.02
CA LYS A 126 3.65 17.29 -9.68
C LYS A 126 2.14 17.46 -9.80
N SER A 127 1.43 16.39 -10.16
CA SER A 127 -0.03 16.39 -10.27
C SER A 127 -0.69 16.63 -8.92
N ILE A 128 -0.18 16.02 -7.85
CA ILE A 128 -0.64 16.26 -6.48
C ILE A 128 -0.37 17.69 -6.04
N ASP A 129 0.82 18.23 -6.31
CA ASP A 129 1.15 19.63 -6.05
C ASP A 129 0.18 20.58 -6.75
N ARG A 130 -0.18 20.25 -7.99
CA ARG A 130 -1.15 21.04 -8.73
C ARG A 130 -2.56 20.92 -8.13
N ALA A 131 -2.99 19.73 -7.71
CA ALA A 131 -4.28 19.52 -7.04
C ALA A 131 -4.37 20.29 -5.71
N LEU A 132 -3.30 20.30 -4.92
CA LEU A 132 -3.17 21.02 -3.64
C LEU A 132 -3.22 22.55 -3.78
N ALA A 133 -2.90 23.09 -4.96
CA ALA A 133 -2.89 24.53 -5.20
C ALA A 133 -4.29 25.15 -5.36
N PHE A 134 -5.35 24.35 -5.41
CA PHE A 134 -6.72 24.83 -5.50
C PHE A 134 -7.25 25.29 -4.14
N GLU A 135 -8.22 26.21 -4.15
CA GLU A 135 -8.89 26.69 -2.92
C GLU A 135 -9.59 25.56 -2.16
N TYR A 136 -10.18 24.61 -2.90
CA TYR A 136 -10.84 23.41 -2.39
C TYR A 136 -10.25 22.16 -3.06
N PRO A 137 -9.12 21.63 -2.58
CA PRO A 137 -8.48 20.46 -3.18
C PRO A 137 -9.34 19.20 -3.05
N TYR A 138 -9.32 18.35 -4.08
CA TYR A 138 -9.96 17.03 -4.08
C TYR A 138 -8.92 15.91 -4.00
N PRO A 139 -9.16 14.81 -3.26
CA PRO A 139 -10.38 14.52 -2.49
C PRO A 139 -10.48 15.36 -1.21
N SER A 140 -9.36 15.66 -0.58
CA SER A 140 -9.20 16.68 0.44
C SER A 140 -7.74 17.13 0.49
N LYS A 141 -7.48 18.27 1.15
CA LYS A 141 -6.10 18.72 1.38
C LYS A 141 -5.32 17.71 2.20
N GLU A 142 -5.95 17.13 3.22
CA GLU A 142 -5.37 16.14 4.12
C GLU A 142 -4.97 14.87 3.37
N GLU A 143 -5.87 14.32 2.54
CA GLU A 143 -5.60 13.11 1.74
C GLU A 143 -4.51 13.35 0.68
N LEU A 144 -4.54 14.51 0.00
CA LEU A 144 -3.50 14.85 -0.96
C LEU A 144 -2.13 15.04 -0.30
N LEU A 145 -2.07 15.68 0.87
CA LEU A 145 -0.82 15.82 1.63
C LEU A 145 -0.31 14.46 2.10
N HIS A 146 -1.21 13.58 2.56
CA HIS A 146 -0.86 12.21 2.92
C HIS A 146 -0.26 11.44 1.73
N LEU A 147 -0.94 11.45 0.59
CA LEU A 147 -0.49 10.82 -0.65
C LEU A 147 0.86 11.39 -1.11
N LYS A 148 1.00 12.72 -1.05
CA LYS A 148 2.25 13.41 -1.38
C LYS A 148 3.38 12.96 -0.47
N ASN A 149 3.15 12.91 0.85
CA ASN A 149 4.16 12.54 1.82
C ASN A 149 4.59 11.09 1.63
N GLN A 150 3.67 10.17 1.35
CA GLN A 150 4.00 8.79 0.99
C GLN A 150 4.96 8.74 -0.21
N LEU A 151 4.61 9.37 -1.33
CA LEU A 151 5.43 9.37 -2.54
C LEU A 151 6.77 10.11 -2.36
N PHE A 152 6.77 11.20 -1.58
CA PHE A 152 7.93 12.05 -1.36
C PHE A 152 8.97 11.41 -0.46
N GLN A 153 8.58 10.71 0.61
CA GLN A 153 9.54 9.98 1.45
C GLN A 153 10.28 8.91 0.64
N VAL A 154 9.59 8.25 -0.29
CA VAL A 154 10.15 7.20 -1.15
C VAL A 154 11.16 7.74 -2.14
N SER A 155 10.77 8.79 -2.88
CA SER A 155 11.63 9.44 -3.86
C SER A 155 12.85 10.10 -3.20
N LEU A 156 12.68 10.81 -2.08
CA LEU A 156 13.78 11.54 -1.45
C LEU A 156 14.84 10.66 -0.81
N TYR A 157 14.44 9.58 -0.12
CA TYR A 157 15.42 8.80 0.61
C TYR A 157 16.16 7.83 -0.31
N GLY A 158 15.50 7.25 -1.33
CA GLY A 158 16.18 6.43 -2.32
C GLY A 158 17.30 7.20 -3.05
N GLU A 159 16.95 8.32 -3.68
CA GLU A 159 17.91 9.11 -4.48
C GLU A 159 19.08 9.65 -3.65
N LYS A 160 18.83 10.12 -2.42
CA LYS A 160 19.88 10.62 -1.52
C LYS A 160 20.95 9.57 -1.22
N PHE A 161 20.55 8.31 -1.08
CA PHE A 161 21.47 7.21 -0.76
C PHE A 161 21.88 6.40 -2.00
N GLY A 162 21.42 6.79 -3.18
CA GLY A 162 21.64 6.06 -4.43
C GLY A 162 20.97 4.68 -4.46
N ILE A 163 19.87 4.49 -3.72
CA ILE A 163 19.12 3.23 -3.64
C ILE A 163 17.85 3.39 -4.49
N ASP A 164 17.58 2.41 -5.34
CA ASP A 164 16.40 2.38 -6.20
C ASP A 164 15.24 1.66 -5.48
N PHE A 165 14.28 2.45 -4.99
CA PHE A 165 13.01 1.98 -4.41
C PHE A 165 11.83 2.08 -5.38
N SER A 166 12.06 2.24 -6.69
CA SER A 166 11.00 2.44 -7.69
C SER A 166 10.02 1.26 -7.81
N SER A 167 10.43 0.07 -7.36
CA SER A 167 9.63 -1.17 -7.41
C SER A 167 9.11 -1.61 -6.03
N VAL A 168 9.19 -0.73 -5.02
CA VAL A 168 8.61 -0.98 -3.70
C VAL A 168 7.14 -0.55 -3.70
N GLU A 169 6.24 -1.45 -3.32
CA GLU A 169 4.81 -1.14 -3.10
C GLU A 169 4.59 -0.49 -1.73
N PHE A 170 3.55 0.35 -1.59
CA PHE A 170 3.26 1.06 -0.35
C PHE A 170 1.90 0.67 0.19
N ILE A 171 1.84 0.30 1.47
CA ILE A 171 0.59 0.09 2.18
C ILE A 171 0.50 1.00 3.40
N THR A 172 -0.71 1.41 3.72
CA THR A 172 -1.04 2.11 4.97
C THR A 172 -1.19 1.12 6.10
N SER A 173 -1.02 1.59 7.33
CA SER A 173 -1.28 0.78 8.52
C SER A 173 -2.75 0.36 8.63
N GLU A 174 -2.98 -0.81 9.20
CA GLU A 174 -4.30 -1.28 9.61
C GLU A 174 -4.93 -0.31 10.61
N THR A 175 -6.26 -0.17 10.53
CA THR A 175 -7.03 0.76 11.37
C THR A 175 -7.93 0.06 12.39
N ASN A 176 -8.16 -1.24 12.21
CA ASN A 176 -9.00 -2.02 13.10
C ASN A 176 -8.23 -2.40 14.37
N ARG A 177 -8.87 -2.23 15.54
CA ARG A 177 -8.31 -2.70 16.82
C ARG A 177 -8.26 -4.22 16.86
N ASP A 178 -7.17 -4.76 17.42
CA ASP A 178 -7.03 -6.17 17.78
C ASP A 178 -6.67 -6.26 19.26
N VAL A 179 -7.66 -6.61 20.08
CA VAL A 179 -7.52 -6.65 21.55
C VAL A 179 -6.43 -7.63 22.00
N LYS A 180 -6.23 -8.74 21.29
CA LYS A 180 -5.20 -9.72 21.65
C LYS A 180 -3.81 -9.21 21.30
N LEU A 181 -3.70 -8.49 20.18
CA LEU A 181 -2.45 -7.83 19.80
C LEU A 181 -2.10 -6.73 20.81
N GLU A 182 -3.09 -5.91 21.20
CA GLU A 182 -2.94 -4.86 22.20
C GLU A 182 -2.43 -5.43 23.54
N GLN A 183 -2.99 -6.54 24.00
CA GLN A 183 -2.51 -7.25 25.20
C GLN A 183 -1.05 -7.69 25.05
N ALA A 184 -0.68 -8.30 23.92
CA ALA A 184 0.69 -8.74 23.68
C ALA A 184 1.69 -7.56 23.62
N ILE A 185 1.27 -6.42 23.06
CA ILE A 185 2.06 -5.19 23.04
C ILE A 185 2.26 -4.65 24.46
N GLU A 186 1.19 -4.54 25.24
CA GLU A 186 1.24 -4.04 26.61
C GLU A 186 2.16 -4.89 27.49
N GLU A 187 2.09 -6.20 27.35
CA GLU A 187 2.93 -7.16 28.08
C GLU A 187 4.40 -7.03 27.69
N GLU A 188 4.71 -7.01 26.39
CA GLU A 188 6.10 -6.95 25.89
C GLU A 188 6.80 -5.62 26.22
N PHE A 189 6.07 -4.51 26.13
CA PHE A 189 6.62 -3.17 26.35
C PHE A 189 6.39 -2.66 27.77
N HIS A 190 5.77 -3.46 28.64
CA HIS A 190 5.44 -3.11 30.03
C HIS A 190 4.70 -1.77 30.17
N LEU A 191 3.77 -1.50 29.24
CA LEU A 191 3.16 -0.17 29.09
C LEU A 191 2.26 0.23 30.27
N LYS A 192 1.68 -0.75 30.96
CA LYS A 192 0.81 -0.53 32.15
C LYS A 192 1.51 0.24 33.26
N GLU A 193 2.83 0.16 33.34
CA GLU A 193 3.62 0.82 34.38
C GLU A 193 4.11 2.22 33.96
N MET A 194 4.06 2.55 32.67
CA MET A 194 4.75 3.72 32.11
C MET A 194 3.90 4.98 32.00
N GLY A 195 2.57 4.88 32.04
CA GLY A 195 1.66 6.01 31.87
C GLY A 195 1.79 6.71 30.51
N GLY A 196 0.88 7.63 30.19
CA GLY A 196 0.91 8.41 28.95
C GLY A 196 0.27 7.71 27.74
N ASN A 197 -0.01 8.51 26.69
CA ASN A 197 -0.68 8.01 25.49
C ASN A 197 0.35 7.38 24.54
N VAL A 198 0.31 6.07 24.41
CA VAL A 198 0.98 5.33 23.34
C VAL A 198 -0.08 5.01 22.29
N ARG A 199 0.26 5.24 21.03
CA ARG A 199 -0.50 4.73 19.89
C ARG A 199 0.35 3.76 19.09
N TYR A 200 -0.28 2.85 18.39
CA TYR A 200 0.40 1.87 17.56
C TYR A 200 -0.13 1.85 16.14
N TYR A 201 0.73 1.33 15.30
CA TYR A 201 0.51 1.05 13.88
C TYR A 201 0.87 -0.40 13.68
N TYR A 202 0.13 -1.11 12.85
CA TYR A 202 0.51 -2.46 12.51
C TYR A 202 0.15 -2.82 11.08
N ASN A 203 0.86 -3.79 10.55
CA ASN A 203 0.55 -4.44 9.29
C ASN A 203 0.90 -5.92 9.38
N LYS A 204 0.21 -6.72 8.56
CA LYS A 204 0.39 -8.17 8.50
C LYS A 204 1.14 -8.53 7.23
N VAL A 205 2.19 -9.34 7.35
CA VAL A 205 3.05 -9.74 6.22
C VAL A 205 3.58 -11.15 6.48
N ASP A 206 3.57 -11.98 5.44
CA ASP A 206 4.16 -13.31 5.49
C ASP A 206 5.68 -13.18 5.31
N LEU A 207 6.43 -13.20 6.42
CA LEU A 207 7.87 -13.01 6.37
C LEU A 207 8.59 -14.31 6.01
N ASN A 208 8.05 -15.48 6.38
CA ASN A 208 8.70 -16.77 6.13
C ASN A 208 8.09 -17.56 4.96
N GLU A 209 7.02 -17.06 4.35
CA GLU A 209 6.24 -17.69 3.28
C GLU A 209 5.63 -19.04 3.68
N ASP A 210 5.21 -19.16 4.94
CA ASP A 210 4.51 -20.35 5.44
C ASP A 210 2.98 -20.27 5.30
N GLY A 211 2.47 -19.13 4.81
CA GLY A 211 1.05 -18.84 4.63
C GLY A 211 0.36 -18.26 5.86
N ASN A 212 1.04 -18.19 7.02
CA ASN A 212 0.59 -17.44 8.19
C ASN A 212 1.27 -16.08 8.20
N LEU A 213 0.50 -15.03 8.47
CA LEU A 213 1.04 -13.68 8.48
C LEU A 213 1.65 -13.35 9.84
N GLU A 214 2.90 -12.87 9.85
CA GLU A 214 3.45 -12.17 10.99
C GLU A 214 2.87 -10.75 11.09
N VAL A 215 2.80 -10.23 12.32
CA VAL A 215 2.29 -8.88 12.60
C VAL A 215 3.44 -8.01 13.04
N PHE A 216 3.81 -7.04 12.20
CA PHE A 216 4.74 -5.98 12.61
C PHE A 216 3.93 -4.88 13.28
N VAL A 217 4.32 -4.50 14.50
CA VAL A 217 3.84 -3.36 15.26
C VAL A 217 4.92 -2.27 15.37
N TYR A 218 4.51 -1.03 15.15
CA TYR A 218 5.31 0.17 15.36
C TYR A 218 4.63 1.09 16.39
N LEU A 219 5.34 1.43 17.47
CA LEU A 219 4.80 2.19 18.60
C LEU A 219 5.23 3.64 18.55
N VAL A 220 4.30 4.55 18.86
CA VAL A 220 4.56 5.99 18.91
C VAL A 220 4.04 6.57 20.21
N GLY A 221 4.94 7.17 20.99
CA GLY A 221 4.60 7.75 22.28
C GLY A 221 5.85 8.22 23.03
N PRO A 222 5.69 9.04 24.09
CA PRO A 222 6.79 9.70 24.78
C PRO A 222 7.81 8.75 25.41
N TYR A 223 7.41 7.54 25.79
CA TYR A 223 8.28 6.54 26.46
C TYR A 223 8.81 5.46 25.52
N VAL A 224 8.26 5.38 24.31
CA VAL A 224 8.63 4.37 23.30
C VAL A 224 9.39 4.99 22.13
N CYS A 225 9.51 6.33 22.09
CA CYS A 225 10.22 7.08 21.07
C CYS A 225 11.39 7.88 21.66
N GLY A 226 12.49 7.94 20.90
CA GLY A 226 13.62 8.82 21.16
C GLY A 226 14.07 9.52 19.88
N THR A 227 15.21 10.21 19.96
CA THR A 227 15.76 10.94 18.80
C THR A 227 16.25 10.02 17.68
N GLY A 228 16.47 8.74 17.95
CA GLY A 228 16.93 7.75 16.98
C GLY A 228 15.82 6.97 16.27
N GLY A 229 14.57 7.06 16.74
CA GLY A 229 13.44 6.27 16.27
C GLY A 229 12.54 5.85 17.43
N CYS A 230 11.54 5.02 17.14
CA CYS A 230 10.65 4.47 18.16
C CYS A 230 10.77 2.96 18.27
N SER A 231 10.08 2.39 19.24
CA SER A 231 10.06 0.96 19.47
C SER A 231 9.12 0.25 18.49
N GLY A 232 9.43 -1.01 18.17
CA GLY A 232 8.55 -1.86 17.39
C GLY A 232 8.77 -3.34 17.73
N ALA A 233 7.87 -4.19 17.26
CA ALA A 233 7.94 -5.63 17.46
C ALA A 233 7.32 -6.38 16.29
N ILE A 234 7.76 -7.61 16.06
CA ILE A 234 7.08 -8.56 15.18
C ILE A 234 6.54 -9.69 16.05
N PHE A 235 5.29 -10.06 15.82
CA PHE A 235 4.63 -11.18 16.47
C PHE A 235 4.24 -12.25 15.45
N GLU A 236 4.48 -13.51 15.78
CA GLU A 236 3.86 -14.66 15.09
C GLU A 236 2.48 -14.91 15.71
N GLN A 237 1.48 -15.25 14.88
CA GLN A 237 0.19 -15.71 15.38
C GLN A 237 0.17 -17.24 15.50
N LYS A 238 0.05 -17.78 16.71
CA LYS A 238 -0.05 -19.23 16.96
C LYS A 238 -1.25 -19.54 17.83
N ASN A 239 -2.14 -20.40 17.35
CA ASN A 239 -3.38 -20.78 18.05
C ASN A 239 -4.26 -19.58 18.47
N GLY A 240 -4.22 -18.50 17.70
CA GLY A 240 -4.95 -17.26 18.02
C GLY A 240 -4.36 -16.45 19.17
N GLU A 241 -3.10 -16.71 19.54
CA GLU A 241 -2.28 -15.88 20.44
C GLU A 241 -1.11 -15.26 19.68
N TYR A 242 -0.62 -14.11 20.15
CA TYR A 242 0.52 -13.42 19.57
C TYR A 242 1.78 -13.75 20.37
N LYS A 243 2.76 -14.37 19.71
CA LYS A 243 4.06 -14.70 20.29
C LYS A 243 5.12 -13.79 19.70
N LEU A 244 5.92 -13.15 20.54
CA LEU A 244 7.01 -12.29 20.08
C LEU A 244 8.01 -13.08 19.22
N LEU A 245 8.28 -12.58 18.03
CA LEU A 245 9.37 -13.01 17.15
C LEU A 245 10.60 -12.12 17.30
N SER A 246 10.41 -10.79 17.32
CA SER A 246 11.51 -9.82 17.32
C SER A 246 11.07 -8.50 17.92
N ARG A 247 12.01 -7.77 18.53
CA ARG A 247 11.80 -6.44 19.11
C ARG A 247 12.85 -5.47 18.58
N PHE A 248 12.45 -4.22 18.36
CA PHE A 248 13.28 -3.18 17.77
C PHE A 248 13.28 -1.89 18.61
N SER A 249 14.40 -1.18 18.62
CA SER A 249 14.58 0.05 19.40
C SER A 249 14.54 1.35 18.59
N LEU A 250 14.81 1.32 17.28
CA LEU A 250 15.00 2.51 16.43
C LEU A 250 14.22 2.42 15.11
N VAL A 251 12.94 2.05 15.19
CA VAL A 251 12.06 1.97 14.03
C VAL A 251 11.68 3.38 13.56
N ARG A 252 11.76 3.59 12.25
CA ARG A 252 11.32 4.80 11.53
C ARG A 252 10.61 4.38 10.26
N ASN A 253 9.64 5.19 9.84
CA ASN A 253 9.09 5.09 8.51
C ASN A 253 10.10 5.59 7.44
N PRO A 254 10.14 4.97 6.24
CA PRO A 254 9.48 3.71 5.90
C PRO A 254 10.22 2.49 6.48
N VAL A 255 9.45 1.46 6.85
CA VAL A 255 9.97 0.10 7.05
C VAL A 255 9.62 -0.73 5.82
N ILE A 256 10.62 -1.30 5.17
CA ILE A 256 10.47 -2.04 3.91
C ILE A 256 10.75 -3.51 4.18
N ILE A 257 9.87 -4.38 3.71
CA ILE A 257 10.06 -5.82 3.64
C ILE A 257 10.50 -6.14 2.21
N SER A 258 11.77 -6.53 2.07
CA SER A 258 12.37 -6.91 0.79
C SER A 258 11.87 -8.27 0.34
N ASP A 259 11.83 -8.51 -0.97
CA ASP A 259 11.59 -9.84 -1.54
C ASP A 259 12.80 -10.78 -1.35
N THR A 260 13.97 -10.24 -0.98
CA THR A 260 15.13 -11.05 -0.60
C THR A 260 14.92 -11.71 0.76
N LYS A 261 15.53 -12.88 0.97
CA LYS A 261 15.44 -13.62 2.24
C LYS A 261 16.80 -13.98 2.81
N THR A 262 16.88 -14.04 4.13
CA THR A 262 17.98 -14.62 4.88
C THR A 262 17.42 -15.59 5.91
N ASN A 263 17.99 -16.80 6.00
CA ASN A 263 17.56 -17.82 6.97
C ASN A 263 16.04 -18.13 6.93
N GLY A 264 15.45 -18.12 5.74
CA GLY A 264 14.03 -18.44 5.53
C GLY A 264 13.06 -17.28 5.70
N TYR A 265 13.51 -16.14 6.23
CA TYR A 265 12.68 -14.95 6.46
C TYR A 265 13.07 -13.81 5.50
N ARG A 266 12.09 -13.02 5.07
CA ARG A 266 12.27 -11.81 4.25
C ARG A 266 13.16 -10.80 4.96
N ASP A 267 14.08 -10.19 4.24
CA ASP A 267 14.97 -9.19 4.80
C ASP A 267 14.21 -7.87 5.03
N ILE A 268 14.50 -7.19 6.13
CA ILE A 268 13.88 -5.92 6.47
C ILE A 268 14.88 -4.80 6.19
N ILE A 269 14.43 -3.70 5.60
CA ILE A 269 15.22 -2.49 5.42
C ILE A 269 14.62 -1.38 6.29
N MET A 270 15.45 -0.79 7.14
CA MET A 270 15.04 0.30 8.03
C MET A 270 15.88 1.55 7.81
N TYR A 271 15.23 2.71 7.84
CA TYR A 271 15.92 3.99 7.82
C TYR A 271 16.50 4.31 9.20
N VAL A 272 17.82 4.52 9.25
CA VAL A 272 18.58 4.81 10.45
C VAL A 272 18.99 6.29 10.44
N ALA A 273 18.57 7.06 11.45
CA ALA A 273 18.93 8.46 11.61
C ALA A 273 18.72 8.95 13.06
N GLY A 274 19.36 10.07 13.42
CA GLY A 274 19.24 10.71 14.73
C GLY A 274 20.37 10.34 15.69
N GLY A 275 20.40 10.91 16.90
CA GLY A 275 21.47 10.61 17.87
C GLY A 275 22.89 10.98 17.42
N GLY A 276 23.04 11.81 16.38
CA GLY A 276 24.33 12.29 15.88
C GLY A 276 25.03 11.40 14.84
N ILE A 277 24.41 10.29 14.40
CA ILE A 277 24.97 9.46 13.33
C ILE A 277 24.60 10.01 11.95
N GLU A 278 25.47 9.74 10.97
CA GLU A 278 25.13 9.87 9.56
C GLU A 278 23.95 8.96 9.24
N SER A 279 22.94 9.49 8.54
CA SER A 279 21.75 8.73 8.16
C SER A 279 22.07 7.69 7.08
N PHE A 280 21.45 6.50 7.14
CA PHE A 280 21.58 5.46 6.11
C PHE A 280 20.40 4.48 6.16
N TYR A 281 20.27 3.61 5.16
CA TYR A 281 19.39 2.44 5.23
C TYR A 281 20.16 1.21 5.65
N ALA A 282 19.59 0.41 6.55
CA ALA A 282 20.23 -0.77 7.10
C ALA A 282 19.49 -2.05 6.72
N TRP A 283 20.24 -3.10 6.38
CA TRP A 283 19.74 -4.46 6.20
C TRP A 283 19.57 -5.15 7.56
N VAL A 284 18.33 -5.33 7.99
CA VAL A 284 17.97 -6.06 9.20
C VAL A 284 17.56 -7.48 8.78
N LYS A 285 18.51 -8.41 8.91
CA LYS A 285 18.38 -9.79 8.41
C LYS A 285 18.13 -10.76 9.54
N TYR A 286 17.25 -11.73 9.32
CA TYR A 286 16.94 -12.76 10.33
C TYR A 286 18.18 -13.62 10.62
N ASP A 287 18.54 -13.78 11.90
CA ASP A 287 19.76 -14.51 12.32
C ASP A 287 19.55 -16.02 12.45
N GLY A 288 18.34 -16.50 12.19
CA GLY A 288 17.92 -17.90 12.38
C GLY A 288 17.08 -18.11 13.65
N THR A 289 17.00 -17.11 14.53
CA THR A 289 16.14 -17.10 15.72
C THR A 289 15.30 -15.83 15.82
N THR A 290 15.88 -14.66 15.49
CA THR A 290 15.23 -13.35 15.59
C THR A 290 15.81 -12.36 14.57
N TYR A 291 15.19 -11.20 14.42
CA TYR A 291 15.82 -10.06 13.75
C TYR A 291 16.63 -9.24 14.75
N PRO A 292 17.82 -8.71 14.37
CA PRO A 292 18.62 -7.86 15.23
C PRO A 292 17.85 -6.64 15.73
N ALA A 293 17.86 -6.44 17.06
CA ALA A 293 17.00 -5.44 17.69
C ALA A 293 17.35 -3.98 17.38
N ASN A 294 18.58 -3.70 16.97
CA ASN A 294 19.04 -2.35 16.69
C ASN A 294 19.50 -2.22 15.23
N PRO A 295 18.76 -1.51 14.37
CA PRO A 295 19.14 -1.34 12.97
C PRO A 295 20.43 -0.51 12.79
N SER A 296 20.82 0.33 13.77
CA SER A 296 22.00 1.20 13.61
C SER A 296 23.34 0.47 13.67
N THR A 297 23.34 -0.79 14.11
CA THR A 297 24.53 -1.66 14.10
C THR A 297 24.54 -2.64 12.93
N GLN A 298 23.56 -2.55 12.03
CA GLN A 298 23.40 -3.47 10.90
C GLN A 298 24.09 -2.95 9.63
N PRO A 299 24.39 -3.84 8.66
CA PRO A 299 25.04 -3.46 7.40
C PRO A 299 24.23 -2.42 6.64
N ARG A 300 24.93 -1.46 6.02
CA ARG A 300 24.31 -0.45 5.15
C ARG A 300 23.77 -1.09 3.87
N VAL A 301 22.69 -0.56 3.34
CA VAL A 301 22.27 -0.81 1.96
C VAL A 301 23.19 0.02 1.07
N GLU A 302 23.87 -0.66 0.14
CA GLU A 302 24.88 -0.02 -0.71
C GLU A 302 24.24 0.81 -1.82
N PRO A 303 24.84 1.95 -2.22
CA PRO A 303 24.42 2.69 -3.40
C PRO A 303 24.46 1.82 -4.67
N GLY A 304 23.48 1.99 -5.55
CA GLY A 304 23.24 1.17 -6.74
C GLY A 304 22.38 -0.07 -6.49
N THR A 305 21.98 -0.32 -5.24
CA THR A 305 21.04 -1.41 -4.92
C THR A 305 19.64 -1.05 -5.43
N LYS A 306 19.05 -1.96 -6.21
CA LYS A 306 17.61 -1.96 -6.48
C LYS A 306 16.90 -2.85 -5.47
N VAL A 307 15.81 -2.35 -4.91
CA VAL A 307 15.00 -3.05 -3.91
C VAL A 307 13.60 -3.25 -4.47
N ASP A 308 13.18 -4.50 -4.45
CA ASP A 308 11.81 -4.94 -4.73
C ASP A 308 11.19 -5.41 -3.41
N GLY A 309 9.90 -5.14 -3.19
CA GLY A 309 9.18 -5.54 -1.99
C GLY A 309 8.08 -4.56 -1.58
N ILE A 310 7.78 -4.50 -0.28
CA ILE A 310 6.66 -3.71 0.26
C ILE A 310 7.07 -2.87 1.46
N ALA A 311 6.77 -1.58 1.42
CA ALA A 311 6.87 -0.67 2.55
C ALA A 311 5.61 -0.75 3.41
N ILE A 312 5.74 -1.40 4.56
CA ILE A 312 4.62 -1.71 5.47
C ILE A 312 4.33 -0.60 6.49
N PHE A 313 5.20 0.41 6.60
CA PHE A 313 4.92 1.60 7.42
C PHE A 313 5.29 2.85 6.64
N ALA A 314 4.49 3.16 5.62
CA ALA A 314 4.66 4.35 4.80
C ALA A 314 3.82 5.54 5.28
N ASP A 315 3.05 5.37 6.37
CA ASP A 315 2.17 6.40 6.91
C ASP A 315 2.91 7.70 7.25
N ASP A 316 2.24 8.83 7.03
CA ASP A 316 2.60 10.08 7.70
C ASP A 316 2.13 10.01 9.16
N ILE A 317 3.03 9.54 10.03
CA ILE A 317 2.79 9.42 11.47
C ILE A 317 2.48 10.78 12.12
N THR A 318 2.78 11.92 11.48
CA THR A 318 2.44 13.23 12.05
C THR A 318 0.95 13.56 11.93
N THR A 319 0.25 12.96 10.96
CA THR A 319 -1.17 13.21 10.69
C THR A 319 -2.05 11.98 10.88
N ASN A 320 -1.54 10.77 10.61
CA ASN A 320 -2.24 9.54 10.93
C ASN A 320 -2.32 9.42 12.46
N PRO A 321 -3.52 9.27 13.07
CA PRO A 321 -3.65 9.15 14.51
C PRO A 321 -3.13 7.80 15.04
N GLY A 322 -3.01 6.77 14.20
CA GLY A 322 -2.77 5.40 14.65
C GLY A 322 -3.92 4.90 15.54
N ILE A 323 -3.69 3.77 16.20
CA ILE A 323 -4.64 3.21 17.17
C ILE A 323 -4.14 3.52 18.57
N ASP A 324 -4.96 4.17 19.39
CA ASP A 324 -4.62 4.41 20.81
C ASP A 324 -4.59 3.08 21.59
N LEU A 325 -3.48 2.79 22.27
CA LEU A 325 -3.34 1.67 23.24
C LEU A 325 -3.99 2.01 24.60
N LYS A 326 -5.10 2.74 24.59
CA LYS A 326 -5.84 3.05 25.82
C LYS A 326 -6.81 1.93 26.15
N ASP A 327 -6.83 1.59 27.45
CA ASP A 327 -7.86 0.77 28.11
C ASP A 327 -9.28 1.21 27.74
#